data_AF-A0A6G4QZP5-F1
#
_entry.id   AF-A0A6G4QZP5-F1
#
_cell.length_a   1.000
_cell.length_b   1.000
_cell.length_c   1.000
_cell.angle_alpha   90.00
_cell.angle_beta   90.00
_cell.angle_gamma   90.00
#
_symmetry.space_group_name_H-M   'P 1'
#
loop_
_entity.id
_entity.type
_entity.pdbx_description
1 polymer ?
#
loop_
_entity_poly.entity_id
_entity_poly.type
_entity_poly.pdbx_seq_one_letter_code
_entity_poly.pdbx_strand_id
1 'polypeptide(L)' 'MADDELSRAMTLSWRELSKVIPWGDTFDGISPAGRNVEVERNYLWAAQEGGDILCEVAVYGGESRYDQGARARGVISRR' A
#
# COMPACT_ATOMS: atom_id res chain seq x y z
N MET A 1 9.57 6.66 -3.58
CA MET A 1 9.34 5.72 -2.47
C MET A 1 7.91 5.21 -2.43
N ALA A 2 6.88 6.04 -2.19
CA ALA A 2 5.49 5.56 -2.20
C ALA A 2 5.14 4.87 -3.53
N ASP A 3 5.53 5.43 -4.68
CA ASP A 3 5.35 4.79 -5.99
C ASP A 3 6.19 3.51 -6.16
N ASP A 4 7.37 3.44 -5.55
CA ASP A 4 8.23 2.24 -5.62
C ASP A 4 7.63 1.11 -4.79
N GLU A 5 7.09 1.43 -3.62
CA GLU A 5 6.36 0.49 -2.75
C GLU A 5 5.05 0.06 -3.38
N LEU A 6 4.33 0.98 -4.02
CA LEU A 6 3.16 0.62 -4.82
C LEU A 6 3.57 -0.33 -5.95
N SER A 7 4.63 -0.02 -6.69
CA SER A 7 5.12 -0.87 -7.79
C SER A 7 5.45 -2.28 -7.31
N ARG A 8 6.03 -2.43 -6.10
CA ARG A 8 6.24 -3.73 -5.44
C ARG A 8 4.91 -4.40 -5.07
N ALA A 9 3.97 -3.67 -4.49
CA ALA A 9 2.66 -4.20 -4.14
C ALA A 9 1.87 -4.67 -5.39
N MET A 10 2.05 -4.01 -6.54
CA MET A 10 1.43 -4.38 -7.82
C MET A 10 1.91 -5.71 -8.39
N THR A 11 3.02 -6.27 -7.90
CA THR A 11 3.47 -7.60 -8.31
C THR A 11 2.84 -8.73 -7.49
N LEU A 12 2.06 -8.41 -6.45
CA LEU A 12 1.41 -9.40 -5.60
C LEU A 12 0.20 -10.03 -6.31
N SER A 13 -0.04 -11.31 -6.03
CA SER A 13 -1.13 -12.06 -6.64
C SER A 13 -2.48 -11.63 -6.08
N TRP A 14 -3.42 -11.31 -6.97
CA TRP A 14 -4.82 -11.09 -6.59
C TRP A 14 -5.38 -12.25 -5.77
N ARG A 15 -5.07 -13.50 -6.16
CA ARG A 15 -5.58 -14.72 -5.50
C ARG A 15 -5.07 -14.88 -4.06
N GLU A 16 -3.88 -14.37 -3.77
CA GLU A 16 -3.32 -14.41 -2.42
C GLU A 16 -3.89 -13.28 -1.58
N LEU A 17 -3.91 -12.06 -2.13
CA LEU A 17 -4.45 -10.89 -1.46
C LEU A 17 -5.95 -11.01 -1.16
N SER A 18 -6.73 -11.62 -2.06
CA SER A 18 -8.18 -11.82 -1.86
C SER A 18 -8.53 -12.63 -0.61
N LYS A 19 -7.57 -13.36 -0.02
CA LYS A 19 -7.76 -14.16 1.21
C LYS A 19 -7.56 -13.33 2.47
N VAL A 20 -6.89 -12.18 2.37
CA VAL A 20 -6.52 -11.31 3.49
C VAL A 20 -7.12 -9.91 3.36
N ILE A 21 -7.95 -9.63 2.37
CA ILE A 21 -8.72 -8.38 2.32
C ILE A 21 -9.81 -8.38 3.40
N PRO A 22 -10.08 -7.25 4.07
CA PRO A 22 -9.56 -5.90 3.82
C PRO A 22 -8.42 -5.50 4.77
N TRP A 23 -7.41 -6.35 4.93
CA TRP A 23 -6.27 -6.08 5.81
C TRP A 23 -5.09 -5.51 5.02
N GLY A 24 -4.27 -4.74 5.73
CA GLY A 24 -3.03 -4.15 5.23
C GLY A 24 -1.83 -4.57 6.06
N ASP A 25 -0.71 -3.89 5.84
CA ASP A 25 0.44 -3.95 6.72
C ASP A 25 1.09 -2.58 6.96
N THR A 26 1.87 -2.52 8.02
CA THR A 26 2.63 -1.34 8.42
C THR A 26 4.03 -1.78 8.83
N PHE A 27 5.04 -1.11 8.31
CA PHE A 27 6.44 -1.44 8.58
C PHE A 27 7.36 -0.23 8.48
N ASP A 28 8.47 -0.28 9.21
CA ASP A 28 9.52 0.73 9.14
C ASP A 28 10.36 0.60 7.86
N GLY A 29 10.73 1.74 7.29
CA GLY A 29 11.59 1.84 6.12
C GLY A 29 12.59 3.00 6.21
N ILE A 30 13.53 3.03 5.28
CA ILE A 30 14.49 4.12 5.11
C ILE A 30 14.17 4.86 3.81
N SER A 31 13.84 6.14 3.94
CA SER A 31 13.59 7.00 2.78
C SER A 31 14.87 7.18 1.94
N PRO A 32 14.76 7.56 0.65
CA PRO A 32 15.92 7.86 -0.19
C PRO A 32 16.87 8.94 0.39
N ALA A 33 16.37 9.79 1.29
CA ALA A 33 17.14 10.78 2.01
C ALA A 33 17.80 10.25 3.31
N GLY A 34 17.76 8.94 3.56
CA GLY A 34 18.36 8.30 4.74
C GLY A 34 17.57 8.49 6.05
N ARG A 35 16.31 8.94 5.99
CA ARG A 35 15.47 9.12 7.19
C ARG A 35 14.55 7.93 7.42
N ASN A 36 14.34 7.57 8.69
CA ASN A 36 13.31 6.61 9.08
C ASN A 36 11.92 7.11 8.66
N VAL A 37 11.12 6.19 8.13
CA VAL A 37 9.74 6.40 7.73
C VAL A 37 8.92 5.17 8.09
N GLU A 38 7.63 5.36 8.31
CA GLU A 38 6.66 4.30 8.36
C GLU A 38 6.00 4.17 6.97
N VAL A 39 5.83 2.93 6.54
CA VAL A 39 5.17 2.56 5.29
C VAL A 39 3.91 1.78 5.64
N GLU A 40 2.77 2.26 5.19
CA GLU A 40 1.48 1.60 5.33
C GLU A 40 0.98 1.18 3.95
N ARG A 41 0.54 -0.08 3.82
CA ARG A 41 -0.12 -0.58 2.62
C ARG A 41 -1.49 -1.13 2.98
N ASN A 42 -2.52 -0.64 2.32
CA ASN A 42 -3.90 -1.08 2.52
C ASN A 42 -4.40 -1.79 1.27
N TYR A 43 -5.07 -2.93 1.45
CA TYR A 43 -5.74 -3.67 0.36
C TYR A 43 -7.24 -3.68 0.60
N LEU A 44 -7.98 -3.09 -0.34
CA LEU A 44 -9.43 -2.92 -0.26
C LEU A 44 -10.09 -3.45 -1.52
N TRP A 45 -11.35 -3.86 -1.44
CA TRP A 45 -12.13 -4.08 -2.65
C TRP A 45 -12.33 -2.75 -3.38
N ALA A 46 -11.95 -2.68 -4.66
CA ALA A 46 -11.98 -1.43 -5.42
C ALA A 46 -13.40 -0.91 -5.69
N ALA A 47 -14.37 -1.82 -5.80
CA ALA A 47 -15.77 -1.48 -6.04
C ALA A 47 -16.73 -2.40 -5.28
N GLN A 48 -16.48 -3.71 -5.32
CA GLN A 48 -17.34 -4.73 -4.74
C GLN A 48 -16.52 -5.92 -4.25
N GLU A 49 -17.06 -6.65 -3.28
CA GLU A 49 -16.44 -7.86 -2.76
C GLU A 49 -16.17 -8.88 -3.88
N GLY A 50 -14.96 -9.45 -3.91
CA GLY A 50 -14.52 -10.34 -4.98
C GLY A 50 -14.19 -9.64 -6.30
N GLY A 51 -14.16 -8.31 -6.35
CA GLY A 51 -13.75 -7.52 -7.51
C GLY A 51 -12.23 -7.33 -7.63
N ASP A 52 -11.82 -6.28 -8.35
CA ASP A 52 -10.42 -5.83 -8.34
C ASP A 52 -10.03 -5.30 -6.94
N ILE A 53 -8.73 -5.24 -6.68
CA ILE A 53 -8.18 -4.82 -5.38
C ILE A 53 -7.55 -3.44 -5.54
N LEU A 54 -8.04 -2.47 -4.77
CA LEU A 54 -7.38 -1.19 -4.57
C LEU A 54 -6.24 -1.39 -3.57
N CYS A 55 -5.02 -1.09 -3.99
CA CYS A 55 -3.87 -0.96 -3.11
C CYS A 55 -3.58 0.51 -2.89
N GLU A 56 -3.51 0.92 -1.64
CA GLU A 56 -3.10 2.26 -1.23
C GLU A 56 -1.81 2.16 -0.43
N VAL A 57 -0.85 3.03 -0.73
CA VAL A 57 0.42 3.12 -0.02
C VAL A 57 0.58 4.52 0.54
N ALA A 58 0.93 4.61 1.82
CA ALA A 58 1.33 5.86 2.48
C ALA A 58 2.74 5.71 3.07
N VAL A 59 3.58 6.72 2.87
CA VAL A 59 4.94 6.78 3.45
C VAL A 59 5.11 8.09 4.19
N TYR A 60 5.36 8.03 5.50
CA TYR A 60 5.37 9.20 6.37
C TYR A 60 6.44 9.10 7.46
N GLY A 61 6.94 10.24 7.92
CA GLY A 61 8.02 10.31 8.92
C GLY A 61 7.56 10.16 10.37
N GLY A 62 6.65 9.22 10.64
CA GLY A 62 5.98 9.00 11.93
C GLY A 62 4.57 9.61 12.01
N GLU A 63 3.75 9.12 12.96
CA GLU A 63 2.30 9.38 13.07
C GLU A 63 1.91 10.86 12.90
N SER A 64 2.63 11.78 13.55
CA SER A 64 2.36 13.23 13.47
C SER A 64 2.46 13.84 12.06
N ARG A 65 3.03 13.10 11.10
CA ARG A 65 3.21 13.51 9.71
C ARG A 65 2.40 12.66 8.73
N TYR A 66 1.47 11.83 9.22
CA TYR A 66 0.65 10.94 8.40
C TYR A 66 -0.06 11.67 7.25
N ASP A 67 -0.71 12.79 7.57
CA ASP A 67 -1.46 13.58 6.58
C ASP A 67 -0.56 14.26 5.53
N GLN A 68 0.72 14.41 5.84
CA GLN A 68 1.74 15.01 4.97
C GLN A 68 2.58 13.94 4.25
N GLY A 69 2.27 12.66 4.46
CA GLY A 69 2.97 11.53 3.84
C GLY A 69 2.81 11.50 2.32
N ALA A 70 3.80 10.93 1.64
CA ALA A 70 3.68 10.62 0.22
C ALA A 70 2.69 9.46 0.04
N ARG A 71 1.76 9.59 -0.93
CA ARG A 71 0.72 8.61 -1.18
C ARG A 71 0.72 8.16 -2.63
N ALA A 72 0.48 6.86 -2.83
CA ALA A 72 0.32 6.26 -4.15
C ALA A 72 -0.82 5.23 -4.08
N ARG A 73 -1.51 5.01 -5.21
CA ARG A 73 -2.56 3.98 -5.29
C ARG A 73 -2.59 3.33 -6.66
N GLY A 74 -2.98 2.06 -6.68
CA GLY A 74 -3.07 1.25 -7.90
C GLY A 74 -4.13 0.16 -7.76
N VAL A 75 -4.52 -0.41 -8.89
CA VAL A 75 -5.54 -1.47 -8.93
C VAL A 75 -4.91 -2.77 -9.40
N ILE A 76 -4.96 -3.79 -8.56
CA ILE A 76 -4.59 -5.16 -8.92
C ILE A 76 -5.84 -5.84 -9.48
N SER A 77 -5.79 -6.18 -10.76
CA SER A 77 -6.95 -6.77 -11.43
C SER A 77 -7.15 -8.24 -11.01
N ARG A 78 -8.41 -8.66 -10.95
CA ARG A 78 -8.81 -10.06 -10.72
C ARG A 78 -8.40 -11.03 -11.85
N ARG A 79 -8.08 -10.51 -13.02
CA ARG A 79 -7.84 -11.27 -14.26
C ARG A 79 -6.84 -12.42 -14.10
#